data_AF-A0AAE4V6Q7-F1
#
_entry.id   AF-A0AAE4V6Q7-F1
#
_cell.length_a   1.000
_cell.length_b   1.000
_cell.length_c   1.000
_cell.angle_alpha   90.00
_cell.angle_beta   90.00
_cell.angle_gamma   90.00
#
_symmetry.space_group_name_H-M   'P 1'
#
loop_
_entity.id
_entity.type
_entity.pdbx_description
1 polymer ?
#
loop_
_entity_poly.entity_id
_entity_poly.type
_entity_poly.pdbx_seq_one_letter_code
_entity_poly.pdbx_strand_id
1 'polypeptide(L)'
;MTTSSRDIQRELEQQIRKDAEMRLNSKKAAEEIRDEVRAETPVDTGKAAASIHVEARKDHRGMPAWRVISRLWYFRFIENGTEADNPESKSRYGPNTPTPEFAPFAKVAHRHGGTTDGIEVDG
;
A
#
# COMPACT_ATOMS: atom_id res chain seq x y z
N MET A 1 13.04 41.03 16.06
CA MET A 1 13.11 40.04 17.15
C MET A 1 14.14 39.01 16.74
N THR A 2 15.28 38.93 17.43
CA THR A 2 16.33 37.92 17.17
C THR A 2 16.02 36.67 17.96
N THR A 3 15.59 35.61 17.28
CA THR A 3 15.38 34.28 17.86
C THR A 3 16.68 33.79 18.48
N SER A 4 16.65 33.39 19.75
CA SER A 4 17.83 32.89 20.45
C SER A 4 18.26 31.55 19.86
N SER A 5 19.55 31.26 19.83
CA SER A 5 20.08 29.97 19.36
C SER A 5 19.47 28.77 20.11
N ARG A 6 19.01 28.96 21.35
CA ARG A 6 18.26 27.95 22.12
C ARG A 6 16.85 27.72 21.61
N ASP A 7 16.17 28.76 21.15
CA ASP A 7 14.81 28.65 20.62
C ASP A 7 14.83 27.90 19.28
N ILE A 8 15.84 28.18 18.44
CA ILE A 8 16.09 27.44 17.19
C ILE A 8 16.34 25.96 17.48
N GLN A 9 17.22 25.65 18.45
CA GLN A 9 17.53 24.27 18.78
C GLN A 9 16.31 23.51 19.31
N ARG A 10 15.48 24.14 20.16
CA ARG A 10 14.23 23.56 20.66
C ARG A 10 13.22 23.31 19.56
N GLU A 11 13.08 24.24 18.63
CA GLU A 11 12.18 24.10 17.47
C GLU A 11 12.62 22.96 16.55
N LEU A 12 13.93 22.82 16.33
CA LEU A 12 14.52 21.77 15.51
C LEU A 12 14.36 20.38 16.14
N GLU A 13 14.57 20.26 17.46
CA GLU A 13 14.30 19.03 18.22
C GLU A 13 12.81 18.64 18.16
N GLN A 14 11.90 19.62 18.25
CA GLN A 14 10.47 19.38 18.12
C GLN A 14 10.08 18.89 16.73
N GLN A 15 10.67 19.47 15.67
CA GLN A 15 10.44 19.02 14.30
C GLN A 15 10.95 17.59 14.08
N ILE A 16 12.17 17.28 14.50
CA ILE A 16 12.73 15.92 14.40
C ILE A 16 11.81 14.90 15.09
N ARG A 17 11.30 15.23 16.27
CA ARG A 17 10.39 14.35 16.99
C ARG A 17 9.07 14.13 16.24
N LYS A 18 8.46 15.20 15.73
CA LYS A 18 7.23 15.12 14.93
C LYS A 18 7.42 14.26 13.67
N ASP A 19 8.54 14.44 12.98
CA ASP A 19 8.87 13.65 11.79
C ASP A 19 9.05 12.16 12.12
N ALA A 20 9.69 11.86 13.26
CA ALA A 20 9.86 10.49 13.73
C ALA A 20 8.51 9.85 14.10
N GLU A 21 7.64 10.59 14.78
CA GLU A 21 6.28 10.15 15.13
C GLU A 21 5.43 9.93 13.87
N MET A 22 5.51 10.82 12.88
CA MET A 22 4.82 10.67 11.59
C MET A 22 5.29 9.42 10.82
N ARG A 23 6.59 9.16 10.78
CA ARG A 23 7.15 7.93 10.19
C ARG A 23 6.67 6.67 10.91
N LEU A 24 6.62 6.69 12.24
CA LEU A 24 6.13 5.56 13.02
C LEU A 24 4.65 5.29 12.77
N ASN A 25 3.82 6.33 12.80
CA ASN A 25 2.37 6.20 12.65
C ASN A 25 1.99 5.78 11.22
N SER A 26 2.63 6.38 10.20
CA SER A 26 2.43 5.96 8.81
C SER A 26 2.83 4.51 8.57
N LYS A 27 3.92 4.04 9.20
CA LYS A 27 4.33 2.63 9.12
C LYS A 27 3.30 1.71 9.77
N LYS A 28 2.79 2.06 10.95
CA LYS A 28 1.75 1.27 11.64
C LYS A 28 0.50 1.14 10.79
N ALA A 29 0.02 2.23 10.19
CA ALA A 29 -1.11 2.20 9.27
C ALA A 29 -0.86 1.24 8.09
N ALA A 30 0.35 1.27 7.50
CA ALA A 30 0.70 0.34 6.43
C ALA A 30 0.76 -1.14 6.89
N GLU A 31 1.17 -1.40 8.15
CA GLU A 31 1.16 -2.73 8.73
C GLU A 31 -0.26 -3.23 9.03
N GLU A 32 -1.17 -2.36 9.44
CA GLU A 32 -2.61 -2.67 9.59
C GLU A 32 -3.23 -3.03 8.24
N ILE A 33 -2.99 -2.22 7.20
CA ILE A 33 -3.42 -2.50 5.83
C ILE A 33 -2.86 -3.85 5.35
N ARG A 34 -1.58 -4.15 5.63
CA ARG A 34 -0.97 -5.45 5.31
C ARG A 34 -1.77 -6.59 5.93
N ASP A 35 -2.15 -6.48 7.19
CA ASP A 35 -2.86 -7.53 7.90
C ASP A 35 -4.30 -7.70 7.39
N GLU A 36 -4.95 -6.61 6.98
CA GLU A 36 -6.23 -6.67 6.25
C GLU A 36 -6.11 -7.40 4.90
N VAL A 37 -5.10 -7.07 4.09
CA VAL A 37 -4.87 -7.76 2.80
C VAL A 37 -4.60 -9.23 3.04
N ARG A 38 -3.83 -9.58 4.08
CA ARG A 38 -3.58 -10.97 4.46
C ARG A 38 -4.86 -11.72 4.80
N ALA A 39 -5.78 -11.08 5.52
CA ALA A 39 -7.06 -11.68 5.89
C ALA A 39 -7.98 -11.89 4.68
N GLU A 40 -7.94 -11.01 3.68
CA GLU A 40 -8.70 -11.15 2.43
C GLU A 40 -8.07 -12.14 1.44
N THR A 41 -6.79 -12.49 1.64
CA THR A 41 -6.07 -13.39 0.74
C THR A 41 -6.52 -14.84 0.95
N PRO A 42 -6.87 -15.59 -0.11
CA PRO A 42 -7.38 -16.95 0.01
C PRO A 42 -6.49 -17.91 0.85
N VAL A 43 -7.11 -18.57 1.84
CA VAL A 43 -6.46 -19.36 2.91
C VAL A 43 -5.74 -20.61 2.39
N ASP A 44 -6.22 -21.24 1.31
CA ASP A 44 -5.55 -22.38 0.66
C ASP A 44 -4.16 -22.02 0.10
N THR A 45 -3.85 -20.73 0.08
CA THR A 45 -2.54 -20.19 -0.26
C THR A 45 -1.90 -19.49 0.93
N GLY A 46 -1.71 -20.17 2.07
CA GLY A 46 -0.99 -19.62 3.23
C GLY A 46 0.38 -19.00 2.88
N LYS A 47 1.04 -19.49 1.81
CA LYS A 47 2.25 -18.90 1.22
C LYS A 47 2.01 -17.50 0.61
N ALA A 48 0.85 -17.26 0.01
CA ALA A 48 0.45 -15.98 -0.56
C ALA A 48 0.14 -14.95 0.52
N ALA A 49 -0.59 -15.34 1.57
CA ALA A 49 -0.82 -14.47 2.72
C ALA A 49 0.53 -14.09 3.38
N ALA A 50 1.39 -15.09 3.61
CA ALA A 50 2.71 -14.87 4.21
C ALA A 50 3.63 -13.98 3.36
N SER A 51 3.48 -13.96 2.04
CA SER A 51 4.33 -13.15 1.15
C SER A 51 3.97 -11.67 1.11
N ILE A 52 2.82 -11.27 1.64
CA ILE A 52 2.42 -9.86 1.71
C ILE A 52 3.24 -9.17 2.81
N HIS A 53 3.90 -8.07 2.47
CA HIS A 53 4.75 -7.31 3.37
C HIS A 53 4.71 -5.82 3.04
N VAL A 54 5.24 -5.00 3.95
CA VAL A 54 5.37 -3.56 3.79
C VAL A 54 6.79 -3.24 3.33
N GLU A 55 6.90 -2.45 2.27
CA GLU A 55 8.16 -1.90 1.78
C GLU A 55 8.17 -0.38 1.94
N ALA A 56 9.31 0.17 2.37
CA ALA A 56 9.52 1.61 2.32
C ALA A 56 9.63 2.07 0.85
N ARG A 57 9.02 3.21 0.54
CA ARG A 57 9.17 3.91 -0.73
C ARG A 57 9.88 5.23 -0.51
N LYS A 58 10.31 5.84 -1.61
CA LYS A 58 10.77 7.23 -1.56
C LYS A 58 9.60 8.10 -1.06
N ASP A 59 9.89 8.99 -0.12
CA ASP A 59 8.94 9.95 0.41
C ASP A 59 8.16 10.62 -0.74
N HIS A 60 6.84 10.70 -0.58
CA HIS A 60 5.92 11.27 -1.55
C HIS A 60 5.34 12.56 -0.98
N ARG A 61 5.46 13.67 -1.73
CA ARG A 61 5.02 15.01 -1.29
C ARG A 61 5.56 15.42 0.10
N GLY A 62 6.79 14.99 0.42
CA GLY A 62 7.44 15.28 1.71
C GLY A 62 6.95 14.41 2.88
N MET A 63 6.08 13.44 2.63
CA MET A 63 5.59 12.49 3.63
C MET A 63 6.20 11.10 3.44
N PRO A 64 6.42 10.34 4.52
CA PRO A 64 6.86 8.95 4.44
C PRO A 64 5.87 8.11 3.64
N ALA A 65 6.38 7.37 2.66
CA ALA A 65 5.56 6.53 1.80
C ALA A 65 5.86 5.04 2.03
N TRP A 66 4.80 4.25 2.14
CA TRP A 66 4.87 2.80 2.35
C TRP A 66 4.06 2.09 1.27
N ARG A 67 4.54 0.92 0.84
CA ARG A 67 3.81 0.06 -0.11
C ARG A 67 3.53 -1.28 0.53
N VAL A 68 2.28 -1.71 0.51
CA VAL A 68 1.91 -3.09 0.84
C VAL A 68 1.95 -3.90 -0.45
N ILE A 69 2.77 -4.95 -0.51
CA ILE A 69 3.03 -5.70 -1.75
C ILE A 69 3.25 -7.19 -1.47
N SER A 70 2.94 -8.01 -2.47
CA SER A 70 3.43 -9.37 -2.59
C SER A 70 4.27 -9.50 -3.86
N ARG A 71 5.43 -10.16 -3.77
CA ARG A 71 6.32 -10.42 -4.92
C ARG A 71 6.11 -11.79 -5.57
N LEU A 72 5.11 -12.55 -5.11
CA LEU A 72 4.80 -13.83 -5.73
C LEU A 72 4.21 -13.60 -7.12
N TRP A 73 4.78 -14.26 -8.12
CA TRP A 73 4.36 -14.13 -9.52
C TRP A 73 2.86 -14.35 -9.71
N TYR A 74 2.28 -15.28 -8.95
CA TYR A 74 0.86 -15.62 -9.09
C TYR A 74 -0.07 -14.67 -8.35
N PHE A 75 0.44 -13.75 -7.53
CA PHE A 75 -0.38 -12.74 -6.89
C PHE A 75 -1.00 -11.79 -7.93
N ARG A 76 -0.36 -11.62 -9.09
CA ARG A 76 -0.98 -10.94 -10.23
C ARG A 76 -2.27 -11.61 -10.70
N PHE A 77 -2.32 -12.95 -10.68
CA PHE A 77 -3.55 -13.69 -11.01
C PHE A 77 -4.60 -13.59 -9.89
N ILE A 78 -4.16 -13.48 -8.64
CA ILE A 78 -5.07 -13.25 -7.50
C ILE A 78 -5.65 -11.83 -7.55
N GLU A 79 -4.88 -10.84 -7.96
CA GLU A 79 -5.33 -9.44 -7.94
C GLU A 79 -6.13 -9.08 -9.20
N ASN A 80 -5.67 -9.52 -10.37
CA ASN A 80 -6.19 -9.07 -11.66
C ASN A 80 -6.91 -10.19 -12.43
N GLY A 81 -6.95 -11.40 -11.89
CA GLY A 81 -7.41 -12.58 -12.63
C GLY A 81 -6.42 -12.94 -13.74
N THR A 82 -6.87 -13.63 -14.78
CA THR A 82 -6.07 -13.87 -15.99
C THR A 82 -5.88 -12.63 -16.86
N GLU A 83 -6.32 -11.47 -16.38
CA GLU A 83 -6.50 -10.22 -17.12
C GLU A 83 -7.34 -10.41 -18.40
N ALA A 84 -7.73 -9.27 -18.94
CA ALA A 84 -8.05 -9.10 -20.34
C ALA A 84 -6.98 -9.77 -21.21
N ASP A 85 -7.37 -10.79 -21.95
CA ASP A 85 -6.51 -11.38 -22.96
C ASP A 85 -6.11 -10.30 -23.99
N ASN A 86 -4.87 -10.36 -24.52
CA ASN A 86 -4.39 -9.43 -25.58
C ASN A 86 -5.50 -9.23 -26.63
N PRO A 87 -5.74 -8.03 -27.20
CA PRO A 87 -6.75 -7.86 -28.25
C PRO A 87 -6.67 -8.87 -29.41
N GLU A 88 -5.52 -9.53 -29.64
CA GLU A 88 -5.34 -10.63 -30.61
C GLU A 88 -5.58 -12.05 -30.05
N SER A 89 -5.78 -12.18 -28.74
CA SER A 89 -5.99 -13.45 -28.07
C SER A 89 -7.42 -13.96 -28.29
N LYS A 90 -7.53 -15.21 -28.74
CA LYS A 90 -8.80 -15.91 -29.03
C LYS A 90 -9.53 -16.41 -27.78
N SER A 91 -9.31 -15.77 -26.64
CA SER A 91 -9.89 -16.18 -25.39
C SER A 91 -11.34 -15.76 -25.27
N ARG A 92 -12.16 -16.67 -24.74
CA ARG A 92 -13.62 -16.52 -24.62
C ARG A 92 -14.07 -15.42 -23.65
N TYR A 93 -13.15 -14.79 -22.91
CA TYR A 93 -13.45 -13.87 -21.82
C TYR A 93 -13.18 -12.39 -22.13
N GLY A 94 -12.51 -12.08 -23.26
CA GLY A 94 -12.39 -10.72 -23.80
C GLY A 94 -11.54 -9.73 -22.98
N PRO A 95 -11.33 -8.51 -23.51
CA PRO A 95 -10.37 -7.55 -22.99
C PRO A 95 -10.88 -6.67 -21.82
N ASN A 96 -12.07 -6.95 -21.29
CA ASN A 96 -12.67 -6.22 -20.18
C ASN A 96 -13.09 -7.21 -19.09
N THR A 97 -12.14 -8.04 -18.62
CA THR A 97 -12.43 -8.96 -17.52
C THR A 97 -12.56 -8.15 -16.23
N PRO A 98 -13.71 -8.20 -15.52
CA PRO A 98 -13.90 -7.51 -14.25
C PRO A 98 -12.81 -7.92 -13.25
N THR A 99 -12.34 -6.97 -12.43
CA THR A 99 -11.47 -7.27 -11.29
C THR A 99 -12.09 -8.42 -10.49
N PRO A 100 -11.36 -9.51 -10.22
CA PRO A 100 -11.96 -10.67 -9.59
C PRO A 100 -12.54 -10.35 -8.21
N GLU A 101 -13.61 -11.05 -7.84
CA GLU A 101 -14.22 -10.95 -6.51
C GLU A 101 -13.25 -11.26 -5.36
N PHE A 102 -12.09 -11.87 -5.65
CA PHE A 102 -11.08 -12.21 -4.66
C PHE A 102 -9.92 -11.21 -4.57
N ALA A 103 -9.85 -10.17 -5.40
CA ALA A 103 -8.73 -9.21 -5.47
C ALA A 103 -8.47 -8.51 -4.11
N PRO A 104 -7.48 -8.98 -3.31
CA PRO A 104 -7.38 -8.56 -1.92
C PRO A 104 -6.82 -7.13 -1.80
N PHE A 105 -5.91 -6.70 -2.68
CA PHE A 105 -5.38 -5.34 -2.62
C PHE A 105 -6.43 -4.32 -3.05
N ALA A 106 -7.15 -4.55 -4.14
CA ALA A 106 -8.18 -3.64 -4.64
C ALA A 106 -9.33 -3.49 -3.64
N LYS A 107 -9.76 -4.58 -2.99
CA LYS A 107 -10.77 -4.52 -1.93
C LYS A 107 -10.34 -3.62 -0.77
N VAL A 108 -9.13 -3.84 -0.26
CA VAL A 108 -8.62 -3.06 0.87
C VAL A 108 -8.39 -1.62 0.44
N ALA A 109 -7.82 -1.37 -0.73
CA ALA A 109 -7.66 -0.03 -1.28
C ALA A 109 -9.00 0.71 -1.36
N HIS A 110 -10.05 0.10 -1.90
CA HIS A 110 -11.39 0.70 -1.96
C HIS A 110 -11.98 1.05 -0.59
N ARG A 111 -11.70 0.25 0.46
CA ARG A 111 -12.14 0.55 1.84
C ARG A 111 -11.46 1.79 2.42
N HIS A 112 -10.21 2.02 2.05
CA HIS A 112 -9.40 3.15 2.52
C HIS A 112 -9.43 4.36 1.56
N GLY A 113 -10.33 4.36 0.56
CA GLY A 113 -10.45 5.45 -0.42
C GLY A 113 -9.32 5.51 -1.45
N GLY A 114 -8.54 4.44 -1.57
CA GLY A 114 -7.36 4.31 -2.42
C GLY A 114 -7.55 3.52 -3.70
N THR A 115 -6.46 3.40 -4.46
CA THR A 115 -6.30 2.51 -5.61
C THR A 115 -5.21 1.46 -5.33
N THR A 116 -5.10 0.43 -6.17
CA THR A 116 -3.99 -0.55 -6.11
C THR A 116 -2.62 0.08 -6.34
N ASP A 117 -2.57 1.28 -6.93
CA ASP A 117 -1.36 2.07 -7.12
C ASP A 117 -0.99 2.89 -5.87
N GLY A 118 -1.91 3.01 -4.91
CA GLY A 118 -1.68 3.65 -3.62
C GLY A 118 -2.99 4.10 -2.95
N ILE A 119 -2.96 4.17 -1.62
CA ILE A 119 -4.01 4.79 -0.82
C ILE A 119 -3.67 6.29 -0.69
N GLU A 120 -4.51 7.15 -1.26
CA GLU A 120 -4.50 8.58 -0.95
C GLU A 120 -5.20 8.73 0.40
N VAL A 121 -4.41 8.81 1.47
CA VAL A 121 -4.92 9.29 2.75
C VAL A 121 -4.87 10.80 2.67
N ASP A 122 -6.02 11.44 2.47
CA ASP A 122 -6.14 12.90 2.65
C ASP A 122 -5.69 13.22 4.08
N GLY A 123 -4.65 14.04 4.18
CA GLY A 123 -4.08 14.53 5.45
C GLY A 123 -4.92 15.64 6.07
#